data_AF-A0AAW9W724-F1
#
_entry.id   AF-A0AAW9W724-F1
#
_cell.length_a   1.000
_cell.length_b   1.000
_cell.length_c   1.000
_cell.angle_alpha   90.00
_cell.angle_beta   90.00
_cell.angle_gamma   90.00
#
_symmetry.space_group_name_H-M   'P 1'
#
loop_
_entity.id
_entity.type
_entity.pdbx_description
1 polymer ?
#
loop_
_entity_poly.entity_id
_entity_poly.type
_entity_poly.pdbx_seq_one_letter_code
_entity_poly.pdbx_strand_id
1 'polypeptide(L)'
;MEINVSKLRTDLPQVGVQPYRQVHAHSTGNPHSTVQNEADYHWRKDPELGFFSHIVGNGCIMQVGPVDNGAWDVGGGWNAETYAAVELIESHSTKEEFMTDYRLYIELLRNLADEAGLPKTLDTGSLAGIKTHEYCTNNQPN
;
A
#
# COMPACT_ATOMS: atom_id res chain seq x y z
N MET A 1 -13.70 9.66 -2.59
CA MET A 1 -13.59 8.33 -1.95
C MET A 1 -13.46 8.54 -0.46
N GLU A 2 -14.18 7.79 0.36
CA GLU A 2 -14.10 7.90 1.83
C GLU A 2 -12.93 7.06 2.35
N ILE A 3 -12.09 7.65 3.21
CA ILE A 3 -10.91 7.02 3.79
C ILE A 3 -10.98 7.18 5.31
N ASN A 4 -10.94 6.06 6.03
CA ASN A 4 -10.89 6.06 7.48
C ASN A 4 -9.43 6.25 7.96
N VAL A 5 -9.18 7.34 8.69
CA VAL A 5 -7.84 7.71 9.21
C VAL A 5 -7.69 7.45 10.72
N SER A 6 -8.64 6.75 11.35
CA SER A 6 -8.65 6.53 12.81
C SER A 6 -7.46 5.73 13.35
N LYS A 7 -6.76 5.02 12.47
CA LYS A 7 -5.56 4.21 12.77
C LYS A 7 -4.32 4.70 12.00
N LEU A 8 -4.31 5.96 11.57
CA LEU A 8 -3.13 6.57 10.96
C LEU A 8 -1.99 6.66 11.99
N ARG A 9 -0.96 5.83 11.80
CA ARG A 9 0.21 5.76 12.65
C ARG A 9 1.22 6.85 12.28
N THR A 10 1.41 7.84 13.17
CA THR A 10 2.21 9.04 12.90
C THR A 10 3.66 8.97 13.41
N ASP A 11 4.07 7.86 14.03
CA ASP A 11 5.42 7.63 14.55
C ASP A 11 6.29 6.74 13.63
N LEU A 12 5.82 6.46 12.41
CA LEU A 12 6.57 5.71 11.41
C LEU A 12 7.77 6.53 10.88
N PRO A 13 8.92 5.88 10.60
CA PRO A 13 10.10 6.57 10.13
C PRO A 13 9.92 7.11 8.70
N GLN A 14 10.61 8.20 8.37
CA GLN A 14 10.85 8.58 6.99
C GLN A 14 11.84 7.60 6.34
N VAL A 15 11.55 7.20 5.10
CA VAL A 15 12.41 6.33 4.29
C VAL A 15 12.71 7.05 2.98
N GLY A 16 13.99 7.25 2.66
CA GLY A 16 14.37 8.06 1.49
C GLY A 16 13.97 9.54 1.62
N VAL A 17 13.85 10.23 0.48
CA VAL A 17 13.47 11.64 0.39
C VAL A 17 12.66 11.88 -0.87
N GLN A 18 11.83 12.92 -0.88
CA GLN A 18 11.13 13.37 -2.09
C GLN A 18 12.12 13.68 -3.25
N PRO A 19 11.70 13.49 -4.51
CA PRO A 19 10.38 12.99 -4.93
C PRO A 19 10.25 11.47 -4.77
N TYR A 20 9.08 10.97 -4.38
CA TYR A 20 8.75 9.53 -4.37
C TYR A 20 8.06 9.15 -5.68
N ARG A 21 8.57 8.14 -6.40
CA ARG A 21 8.16 7.87 -7.80
C ARG A 21 7.18 6.72 -7.95
N GLN A 22 6.82 6.01 -6.88
CA GLN A 22 6.08 4.77 -6.97
C GLN A 22 4.87 4.72 -6.02
N VAL A 23 3.80 4.09 -6.48
CA VAL A 23 2.72 3.59 -5.63
C VAL A 23 2.79 2.07 -5.67
N HIS A 24 2.86 1.42 -4.51
CA HIS A 24 3.02 -0.01 -4.42
C HIS A 24 1.70 -0.74 -4.16
N ALA A 25 1.47 -1.78 -4.94
CA ALA A 25 0.32 -2.64 -4.93
C ALA A 25 0.68 -3.97 -4.22
N HIS A 26 0.04 -4.25 -3.09
CA HIS A 26 0.25 -5.40 -2.22
C HIS A 26 -1.05 -6.15 -1.91
N SER A 27 -0.91 -7.35 -1.35
CA SER A 27 -1.97 -8.06 -0.63
C SER A 27 -1.40 -8.72 0.62
N THR A 28 -2.23 -8.89 1.63
CA THR A 28 -1.75 -9.11 3.00
C THR A 28 -1.09 -10.47 3.25
N GLY A 29 -1.27 -11.44 2.35
CA GLY A 29 -0.85 -12.83 2.56
C GLY A 29 -1.54 -13.50 3.76
N ASN A 30 -2.62 -12.92 4.27
CA ASN A 30 -3.30 -13.36 5.49
C ASN A 30 -4.75 -13.78 5.20
N PRO A 31 -5.06 -15.09 5.26
CA PRO A 31 -6.38 -15.62 4.85
C PRO A 31 -7.50 -15.37 5.86
N HIS A 32 -7.22 -14.74 7.00
CA HIS A 32 -8.14 -14.68 8.14
C HIS A 32 -8.37 -13.28 8.71
N SER A 33 -7.53 -12.30 8.36
CA SER A 33 -7.62 -10.96 8.92
C SER A 33 -8.63 -10.09 8.20
N THR A 34 -9.42 -9.35 8.99
CA THR A 34 -10.21 -8.22 8.48
C THR A 34 -9.32 -6.98 8.30
N VAL A 35 -9.82 -5.98 7.58
CA VAL A 35 -9.18 -4.67 7.45
C VAL A 35 -8.85 -4.04 8.80
N GLN A 36 -9.73 -4.20 9.80
CA GLN A 36 -9.52 -3.67 11.15
C GLN A 36 -8.44 -4.46 11.90
N ASN A 37 -8.36 -5.78 11.71
CA ASN A 37 -7.29 -6.59 12.30
C ASN A 37 -5.92 -6.17 11.77
N GLU A 38 -5.82 -5.95 10.46
CA GLU A 38 -4.58 -5.48 9.84
C GLU A 38 -4.22 -4.06 10.29
N ALA A 39 -5.20 -3.14 10.38
CA ALA A 39 -4.96 -1.80 10.90
C ALA A 39 -4.50 -1.81 12.38
N ASP A 40 -5.12 -2.64 13.22
CA ASP A 40 -4.74 -2.77 14.63
C ASP A 40 -3.37 -3.42 14.82
N TYR A 41 -3.01 -4.39 13.96
CA TYR A 41 -1.68 -4.98 13.98
C TYR A 41 -0.62 -4.00 13.47
N HIS A 42 -0.86 -3.34 12.34
CA HIS A 42 0.03 -2.32 11.77
C HIS A 42 0.31 -1.17 12.75
N TRP A 43 -0.72 -0.74 13.49
CA TRP A 43 -0.59 0.27 14.54
C TRP A 43 0.46 -0.11 15.62
N ARG A 44 0.53 -1.39 16.01
CA ARG A 44 1.33 -1.84 17.16
C ARG A 44 2.59 -2.63 16.80
N LYS A 45 2.73 -3.08 15.55
CA LYS A 45 3.86 -3.91 15.15
C LYS A 45 5.17 -3.12 15.22
N ASP A 46 6.27 -3.83 15.35
CA ASP A 46 7.58 -3.27 15.08
C ASP A 46 7.63 -2.82 13.60
N PRO A 47 7.90 -1.53 13.31
CA PRO A 47 8.02 -1.06 11.93
C PRO A 47 9.08 -1.82 11.12
N GLU A 48 10.14 -2.33 11.74
CA GLU A 48 11.21 -3.09 11.04
C GLU A 48 10.69 -4.38 10.39
N LEU A 49 9.53 -4.90 10.82
CA LEU A 49 8.83 -6.02 10.17
C LEU A 49 8.06 -5.58 8.91
N GLY A 50 8.26 -4.35 8.46
CA GLY A 50 7.63 -3.72 7.31
C GLY A 50 6.35 -2.95 7.64
N PHE A 51 6.08 -1.89 6.89
CA PHE A 51 4.88 -1.06 7.07
C PHE A 51 4.42 -0.45 5.75
N PHE A 52 3.13 -0.18 5.66
CA PHE A 52 2.46 0.37 4.47
C PHE A 52 1.54 1.55 4.83
N SER A 53 0.95 2.18 3.82
CA SER A 53 0.16 3.40 3.99
C SER A 53 -1.35 3.15 4.08
N HIS A 54 -1.87 2.17 3.34
CA HIS A 54 -3.30 1.92 3.20
C HIS A 54 -3.63 0.44 3.23
N ILE A 55 -4.86 0.13 3.64
CA ILE A 55 -5.45 -1.20 3.60
C ILE A 55 -6.85 -1.07 2.99
N VAL A 56 -7.19 -1.96 2.07
CA VAL A 56 -8.51 -2.08 1.46
C VAL A 56 -9.11 -3.42 1.85
N GLY A 57 -10.29 -3.37 2.47
CA GLY A 57 -10.95 -4.59 2.91
C GLY A 57 -12.31 -4.34 3.54
N ASN A 58 -13.17 -5.35 3.49
CA ASN A 58 -14.50 -5.37 4.10
C ASN A 58 -15.37 -4.15 3.70
N GLY A 59 -15.23 -3.67 2.46
CA GLY A 59 -15.95 -2.53 1.90
C GLY A 59 -15.43 -1.15 2.32
N CYS A 60 -14.26 -1.07 2.95
CA CYS A 60 -13.68 0.20 3.40
C CYS A 60 -12.20 0.34 3.03
N ILE A 61 -11.71 1.58 3.16
CA ILE A 61 -10.31 1.93 3.01
C ILE A 61 -9.84 2.54 4.33
N MET A 62 -8.74 2.03 4.87
CA MET A 62 -8.08 2.58 6.05
C MET A 62 -6.71 3.11 5.67
N GLN A 63 -6.45 4.38 5.97
CA GLN A 63 -5.08 4.92 5.94
C GLN A 63 -4.44 4.66 7.31
N VAL A 64 -3.36 3.89 7.30
CA VAL A 64 -2.68 3.40 8.50
C VAL A 64 -1.25 3.92 8.63
N GLY A 65 -0.68 4.48 7.56
CA GLY A 65 0.63 5.12 7.57
C GLY A 65 0.66 6.39 6.70
N PRO A 66 1.72 7.20 6.84
CA PRO A 66 1.88 8.41 6.03
C PRO A 66 2.08 8.06 4.55
N VAL A 67 1.67 8.97 3.69
CA VAL A 67 2.07 9.01 2.27
C VAL A 67 3.23 9.99 2.09
N ASP A 68 3.87 9.98 0.93
CA ASP A 68 4.93 10.92 0.56
C ASP A 68 6.11 10.92 1.56
N ASN A 69 6.41 9.74 2.09
CA ASN A 69 7.34 9.53 3.21
C ASN A 69 8.27 8.32 3.03
N GLY A 70 8.10 7.55 1.95
CA GLY A 70 8.72 6.23 1.80
C GLY A 70 8.14 5.20 2.78
N ALA A 71 8.47 3.94 2.56
CA ALA A 71 8.03 2.86 3.44
C ALA A 71 8.98 1.66 3.40
N TRP A 72 9.03 0.88 4.47
CA TRP A 72 9.66 -0.44 4.43
C TRP A 72 8.64 -1.47 3.97
N ASP A 73 8.27 -1.45 2.70
CA ASP A 73 7.15 -2.25 2.18
C ASP A 73 7.56 -3.29 1.13
N VAL A 74 8.63 -3.05 0.37
CA VAL A 74 9.10 -3.94 -0.72
C VAL A 74 10.46 -4.59 -0.45
N GLY A 75 11.04 -4.35 0.73
CA GLY A 75 12.23 -5.07 1.20
C GLY A 75 13.52 -4.79 0.43
N GLY A 76 13.64 -3.66 -0.26
CA GLY A 76 14.86 -3.28 -1.00
C GLY A 76 14.92 -1.79 -1.33
N GLY A 77 15.74 -1.41 -2.33
CA GLY A 77 16.01 0.00 -2.63
C GLY A 77 14.79 0.84 -2.99
N TRP A 78 13.73 0.24 -3.54
CA TRP A 78 12.50 0.96 -3.88
C TRP A 78 11.60 1.28 -2.67
N ASN A 79 11.95 0.84 -1.46
CA ASN A 79 11.41 1.40 -0.22
C ASN A 79 11.52 2.94 -0.16
N ALA A 80 12.59 3.50 -0.75
CA ALA A 80 12.84 4.94 -0.85
C ALA A 80 12.07 5.62 -1.98
N GLU A 81 11.25 4.89 -2.74
CA GLU A 81 10.42 5.39 -3.84
C GLU A 81 8.93 5.41 -3.50
N THR A 82 8.55 4.83 -2.37
CA THR A 82 7.16 4.63 -1.97
C THR A 82 6.48 5.94 -1.61
N TYR A 83 5.67 6.48 -2.53
CA TYR A 83 4.72 7.52 -2.19
C TYR A 83 3.59 6.95 -1.33
N ALA A 84 3.07 5.78 -1.71
CA ALA A 84 2.06 5.05 -0.95
C ALA A 84 2.19 3.54 -1.23
N ALA A 85 1.92 2.72 -0.22
CA ALA A 85 1.80 1.26 -0.32
C ALA A 85 0.40 0.83 0.13
N VAL A 86 -0.31 0.08 -0.71
CA VAL A 86 -1.72 -0.32 -0.51
C VAL A 86 -1.82 -1.84 -0.43
N GLU A 87 -2.39 -2.33 0.67
CA GLU A 87 -2.66 -3.75 0.92
C GLU A 87 -4.12 -4.10 0.62
N LEU A 88 -4.37 -5.13 -0.19
CA LEU A 88 -5.69 -5.77 -0.29
C LEU A 88 -5.78 -6.95 0.69
N ILE A 89 -6.84 -7.02 1.52
CA ILE A 89 -7.04 -8.18 2.41
C ILE A 89 -7.26 -9.48 1.63
N GLU A 90 -6.93 -10.62 2.23
CA GLU A 90 -7.08 -11.96 1.60
C GLU A 90 -8.11 -12.86 2.32
N SER A 91 -9.04 -12.28 3.07
CA SER A 91 -10.03 -13.01 3.88
C SER A 91 -11.45 -13.05 3.29
N HIS A 92 -11.63 -12.74 1.99
CA HIS A 92 -12.93 -12.80 1.33
C HIS A 92 -13.49 -14.23 1.31
N SER A 93 -14.76 -14.39 1.65
CA SER A 93 -15.46 -15.68 1.59
C SER A 93 -16.14 -15.91 0.24
N THR A 94 -16.45 -14.82 -0.47
CA THR A 94 -17.15 -14.87 -1.76
C THR A 94 -16.48 -14.01 -2.83
N LYS A 95 -16.81 -14.28 -4.09
CA LYS A 95 -16.34 -13.45 -5.21
C LYS A 95 -16.91 -12.05 -5.14
N GLU A 96 -18.13 -11.89 -4.64
CA GLU A 96 -18.83 -10.62 -4.50
C GLU A 96 -18.14 -9.70 -3.49
N GLU A 97 -17.75 -10.24 -2.33
CA GLU A 97 -16.94 -9.55 -1.32
C GLU A 97 -15.60 -9.14 -1.91
N PHE A 98 -14.87 -10.07 -2.54
CA PHE A 98 -13.61 -9.78 -3.21
C PHE A 98 -13.76 -8.66 -4.23
N MET A 99 -14.78 -8.71 -5.09
CA MET A 99 -14.99 -7.72 -6.13
C MET A 99 -15.40 -6.35 -5.57
N THR A 100 -15.93 -6.28 -4.34
CA THR A 100 -16.20 -5.01 -3.67
C THR A 100 -14.88 -4.33 -3.32
N ASP A 101 -13.99 -5.05 -2.64
CA ASP A 101 -12.69 -4.51 -2.22
C ASP A 101 -11.74 -4.31 -3.39
N TYR A 102 -11.75 -5.20 -4.38
CA TYR A 102 -10.92 -5.08 -5.57
C TYR A 102 -11.24 -3.79 -6.36
N ARG A 103 -12.51 -3.36 -6.43
CA ARG A 103 -12.87 -2.10 -7.10
C ARG A 103 -12.34 -0.89 -6.34
N LEU A 104 -12.47 -0.89 -5.01
CA LEU A 104 -11.91 0.16 -4.14
C LEU A 104 -10.38 0.20 -4.26
N TYR A 105 -9.74 -0.96 -4.30
CA TYR A 105 -8.29 -1.10 -4.45
C TYR A 105 -7.78 -0.48 -5.76
N ILE A 106 -8.43 -0.80 -6.88
CA ILE A 106 -8.08 -0.20 -8.19
C ILE A 106 -8.34 1.30 -8.21
N GLU A 107 -9.45 1.78 -7.64
CA GLU A 107 -9.74 3.21 -7.55
C GLU A 107 -8.68 3.95 -6.70
N LEU A 108 -8.34 3.41 -5.53
CA LEU A 108 -7.35 3.98 -4.62
C LEU A 108 -5.95 4.04 -5.22
N LEU A 109 -5.45 2.95 -5.82
CA LEU A 109 -4.14 2.95 -6.47
C LEU A 109 -4.03 4.03 -7.55
N ARG A 110 -5.10 4.21 -8.34
CA ARG A 110 -5.17 5.23 -9.38
C ARG A 110 -5.23 6.64 -8.81
N ASN A 111 -6.01 6.85 -7.75
CA ASN A 111 -6.12 8.14 -7.08
C ASN A 111 -4.80 8.55 -6.41
N LEU A 112 -4.10 7.62 -5.76
CA LEU A 112 -2.78 7.89 -5.16
C LEU A 112 -1.73 8.22 -6.23
N ALA A 113 -1.77 7.54 -7.37
CA ALA A 113 -0.91 7.90 -8.50
C ALA A 113 -1.23 9.32 -9.03
N ASP A 114 -2.51 9.68 -9.15
CA ASP A 114 -2.91 11.04 -9.54
C ASP A 114 -2.46 12.09 -8.50
N GLU A 115 -2.63 11.81 -7.21
CA GLU A 115 -2.22 12.69 -6.09
C GLU A 115 -0.71 12.95 -6.09
N ALA A 116 0.09 11.92 -6.37
CA ALA A 116 1.54 11.98 -6.47
C ALA A 116 2.06 12.56 -7.81
N GLY A 117 1.17 12.85 -8.78
CA GLY A 117 1.58 13.25 -10.13
C GLY A 117 2.29 12.15 -10.92
N LEU A 118 1.97 10.88 -10.65
CA LEU A 118 2.59 9.70 -11.25
C LEU A 118 1.74 9.10 -12.38
N PRO A 119 2.36 8.39 -13.34
CA PRO A 119 1.62 7.65 -14.35
C PRO A 119 0.76 6.54 -13.75
N LYS A 120 -0.50 6.43 -14.19
CA LYS A 120 -1.39 5.29 -13.89
C LYS A 120 -1.08 4.07 -14.77
N THR A 121 0.19 3.67 -14.78
CA THR A 121 0.71 2.48 -15.44
C THR A 121 1.04 1.42 -14.40
N LEU A 122 0.91 0.14 -14.76
CA LEU A 122 1.25 -0.98 -13.89
C LEU A 122 2.49 -1.69 -14.45
N ASP A 123 3.50 -1.91 -13.61
CA ASP A 123 4.66 -2.79 -13.85
C ASP A 123 5.45 -2.48 -15.15
N THR A 124 5.47 -1.21 -15.53
CA THR A 124 6.30 -0.74 -16.64
C THR A 124 7.75 -0.55 -16.22
N GLY A 125 8.69 -0.70 -17.18
CA GLY A 125 10.13 -0.44 -17.00
C GLY A 125 10.53 0.97 -16.56
N SER A 126 9.66 1.96 -16.71
CA SER A 126 9.88 3.31 -16.17
C SER A 126 9.91 3.27 -14.64
N LEU A 127 10.81 4.01 -14.01
CA LEU A 127 10.87 4.11 -12.55
C LEU A 127 9.52 4.54 -11.96
N ALA A 128 8.87 5.52 -12.58
CA ALA A 128 7.61 6.07 -12.12
C ALA A 128 6.40 5.17 -12.45
N GLY A 129 5.42 5.14 -11.55
CA GLY A 129 4.12 4.52 -11.75
C GLY A 129 3.73 3.54 -10.64
N ILE A 130 2.66 2.80 -10.86
CA ILE A 130 2.19 1.78 -9.92
C ILE A 130 3.00 0.50 -10.14
N LYS A 131 3.52 -0.08 -9.05
CA LYS A 131 4.32 -1.32 -9.07
C LYS A 131 3.72 -2.35 -8.15
N THR A 132 3.58 -3.59 -8.61
CA THR A 132 3.30 -4.71 -7.71
C THR A 132 4.54 -5.03 -6.87
N HIS A 133 4.34 -5.61 -5.68
CA HIS A 133 5.46 -6.12 -4.89
C HIS A 133 6.33 -7.09 -5.72
N GLU A 134 5.71 -7.99 -6.50
CA GLU A 134 6.43 -8.90 -7.41
C GLU A 134 7.35 -8.14 -8.38
N TYR A 135 6.85 -7.06 -8.99
CA TYR A 135 7.67 -6.25 -9.88
C TYR A 135 8.85 -5.62 -9.13
N CYS A 136 8.63 -5.10 -7.92
CA CYS A 136 9.68 -4.56 -7.07
C CYS A 136 10.72 -5.63 -6.72
N THR A 137 10.32 -6.81 -6.24
CA THR A 137 11.20 -7.94 -5.92
C THR A 137 12.13 -8.28 -7.08
N ASN A 138 11.63 -8.24 -8.31
CA ASN A 138 12.37 -8.68 -9.49
C ASN A 138 13.24 -7.59 -10.13
N ASN A 139 13.02 -6.30 -9.82
CA ASN A 139 13.62 -5.20 -10.59
C ASN A 139 14.27 -4.10 -9.74
N GLN A 140 13.99 -4.03 -8.43
CA GLN A 140 14.57 -2.98 -7.60
C GLN A 140 16.09 -3.17 -7.43
N PRO A 141 16.85 -2.08 -7.27
CA PRO A 141 18.28 -2.18 -7.00
C PRO A 141 18.52 -2.85 -5.64
N ASN A 142 19.62 -3.60 -5.56
CA ASN A 142 20.15 -4.16 -4.31
C ASN A 142 20.57 -3.06 -3.34
#